data_AF-A0A2N4YAM9-F1
#
_entry.id   AF-A0A2N4YAM9-F1
#
_cell.length_a   1.000
_cell.length_b   1.000
_cell.length_c   1.000
_cell.angle_alpha   90.00
_cell.angle_beta   90.00
_cell.angle_gamma   90.00
#
_symmetry.space_group_name_H-M   'P 1'
#
loop_
_entity.id
_entity.type
_entity.pdbx_description
1 polymer ?
#
loop_
_entity_poly.entity_id
_entity_poly.type
_entity_poly.pdbx_seq_one_letter_code
_entity_poly.pdbx_strand_id
1 'polypeptide(L)'
;MVHRAVLTDRQRAALFDLPTAEADMLHHFTLSDDDLEIIRARRRPHNRFGFALQLCALRYPGRLLTPGEVIPLAVTRFLAAQVGLKPDDLAGYATREETRHEHLATLREQYGYRMFSGRGARDLKGWLEDVAETARSNDDLARRFVEQCRSTRTILPGVTIIERLCADALVAAERRIEARIAGRLDDAMKSRLDALLTEDAGGSVTRFVWLRQFEAGQNSADMNRLLDRLEFLQRLGLNETVLAGVPPHRIAQLRRQGERYFAGDLRDISGDRRLAILAVCVLEWRSALADAIVETHDRIVGKTWREAKSRCDACAEDAKAALKDTLQSFASLGSALLEAHEDRASLEEAVGNAGGWLSLKGLVATAAQLTDTLAADPLAHVGHGYHRFRRYAPRMLRALDIQAAPVAELLLAASKIVAGTDVTATRSMAFLRRGSKWQRYLGGEGDGGRLWEVAVLFHLREAFRSGDVWLAHSRRYG
;
A
#
# COMPACT_ATOMS: atom_id res chain seq x y z
N MET A 1 -26.66 -1.22 27.12
CA MET A 1 -26.02 -1.30 25.79
C MET A 1 -25.40 -2.69 25.68
N VAL A 2 -25.90 -3.55 24.79
CA VAL A 2 -25.41 -4.93 24.65
C VAL A 2 -23.97 -4.87 24.13
N HIS A 3 -22.99 -5.19 24.97
CA HIS A 3 -21.59 -5.22 24.56
C HIS A 3 -21.41 -6.32 23.49
N ARG A 4 -21.05 -5.90 22.28
CA ARG A 4 -20.73 -6.81 21.19
C ARG A 4 -19.47 -7.59 21.59
N ALA A 5 -19.54 -8.91 21.55
CA ALA A 5 -18.40 -9.79 21.85
C ALA A 5 -17.18 -9.34 21.02
N VAL A 6 -16.09 -9.02 21.71
CA VAL A 6 -14.86 -8.48 21.12
C VAL A 6 -13.99 -9.61 20.57
N LEU A 7 -14.05 -10.78 21.20
CA LEU A 7 -13.40 -12.00 20.80
C LEU A 7 -14.42 -13.01 20.25
N THR A 8 -14.02 -13.75 19.23
CA THR A 8 -14.79 -14.91 18.74
C THR A 8 -14.69 -16.06 19.74
N ASP A 9 -15.62 -17.02 19.69
CA ASP A 9 -15.60 -18.17 20.61
C ASP A 9 -14.32 -19.00 20.46
N ARG A 10 -13.77 -19.12 19.24
CA ARG A 10 -12.47 -19.75 19.00
C ARG A 10 -11.32 -19.00 19.69
N GLN A 11 -11.35 -17.67 19.69
CA GLN A 11 -10.33 -16.85 20.35
C GLN A 11 -10.44 -16.95 21.87
N ARG A 12 -11.67 -16.99 22.40
CA ARG A 12 -11.91 -17.23 23.83
C ARG A 12 -11.41 -18.62 24.25
N ALA A 13 -11.76 -19.67 23.51
CA ALA A 13 -11.29 -21.03 23.77
C ALA A 13 -9.75 -21.08 23.80
N ALA A 14 -9.08 -20.47 22.81
CA ALA A 14 -7.62 -20.45 22.75
C ALA A 14 -6.94 -19.74 23.95
N LEU A 15 -7.64 -18.81 24.62
CA LEU A 15 -7.11 -18.07 25.76
C LEU A 15 -7.44 -18.70 27.11
N PHE A 16 -8.61 -19.35 27.23
CA PHE A 16 -9.18 -19.73 28.51
C PHE A 16 -9.47 -21.23 28.65
N ASP A 17 -9.44 -22.04 27.60
CA ASP A 17 -9.69 -23.48 27.75
C ASP A 17 -8.47 -24.20 28.32
N LEU A 18 -8.73 -25.28 29.05
CA LEU A 18 -7.66 -26.17 29.51
C LEU A 18 -7.02 -26.85 28.29
N PRO A 19 -5.68 -26.92 28.23
CA PRO A 19 -4.98 -27.55 27.12
C PRO A 19 -5.31 -29.04 27.10
N THR A 20 -5.64 -29.56 25.92
CA THR A 20 -5.90 -30.99 25.68
C THR A 20 -4.85 -31.65 24.80
N ALA A 21 -4.03 -30.85 24.11
CA ALA A 21 -2.88 -31.34 23.37
C ALA A 21 -1.79 -31.83 24.34
N GLU A 22 -1.22 -33.00 24.05
CA GLU A 22 -0.24 -33.65 24.92
C GLU A 22 1.00 -32.77 25.16
N ALA A 23 1.52 -32.11 24.11
CA ALA A 23 2.66 -31.21 24.22
C ALA A 23 2.42 -30.05 25.20
N ASP A 24 1.22 -29.43 25.15
CA ASP A 24 0.87 -28.31 26.04
C ASP A 24 0.70 -28.80 27.49
N MET A 25 0.11 -29.99 27.69
CA MET A 25 -0.01 -30.58 29.02
C MET A 25 1.36 -30.96 29.60
N LEU A 26 2.26 -31.53 28.80
CA LEU A 26 3.64 -31.81 29.23
C LEU A 26 4.37 -30.52 29.62
N HIS A 27 4.15 -29.43 28.90
CA HIS A 27 4.81 -28.17 29.18
C HIS A 27 4.25 -27.47 30.43
N HIS A 28 2.93 -27.45 30.59
CA HIS A 28 2.28 -26.63 31.63
C HIS A 28 1.80 -27.40 32.86
N PHE A 29 1.45 -28.68 32.71
CA PHE A 29 0.76 -29.50 33.73
C PHE A 29 1.65 -30.56 34.37
N THR A 30 2.94 -30.60 34.03
CA THR A 30 3.90 -31.44 34.73
C THR A 30 4.14 -30.89 36.14
N LEU A 31 3.94 -31.73 37.15
CA LEU A 31 4.10 -31.43 38.56
C LEU A 31 5.52 -31.79 39.00
N SER A 32 6.20 -30.84 39.65
CA SER A 32 7.50 -31.05 40.28
C SER A 32 7.36 -31.84 41.59
N ASP A 33 8.48 -32.33 42.13
CA ASP A 33 8.48 -33.04 43.42
C ASP A 33 7.92 -32.15 44.55
N ASP A 34 8.29 -30.86 44.58
CA ASP A 34 7.76 -29.87 45.53
C ASP A 34 6.22 -29.74 45.41
N ASP A 35 5.71 -29.73 44.18
CA ASP A 35 4.26 -29.69 43.95
C ASP A 35 3.58 -30.93 44.54
N LEU A 36 4.16 -32.11 44.28
CA LEU A 36 3.63 -33.38 44.75
C LEU A 36 3.64 -33.49 46.27
N GLU A 37 4.66 -32.96 46.95
CA GLU A 37 4.71 -32.87 48.41
C GLU A 37 3.57 -32.00 48.96
N ILE A 38 3.40 -30.80 48.40
CA ILE A 38 2.32 -29.88 48.77
C ILE A 38 0.93 -30.50 48.53
N ILE A 39 0.76 -31.19 47.40
CA ILE A 39 -0.48 -31.87 47.04
C ILE A 39 -0.78 -33.01 48.02
N ARG A 40 0.22 -33.86 48.34
CA ARG A 40 0.06 -35.02 49.24
C ARG A 40 -0.35 -34.63 50.66
N ALA A 41 -0.01 -33.42 51.09
CA ALA A 41 -0.44 -32.86 52.38
C ALA A 41 -1.98 -32.68 52.50
N ARG A 42 -2.73 -32.69 51.39
CA ARG A 42 -4.20 -32.62 51.42
C ARG A 42 -4.82 -33.95 51.84
N ARG A 43 -5.87 -33.86 52.66
CA ARG A 43 -6.64 -35.03 53.12
C ARG A 43 -7.62 -35.47 52.04
N ARG A 44 -7.68 -36.79 51.77
CA ARG A 44 -8.57 -37.49 50.81
C ARG A 44 -8.15 -37.35 49.33
N PRO A 45 -8.40 -38.39 48.49
CA PRO A 45 -8.04 -38.39 47.07
C PRO A 45 -8.59 -37.20 46.26
N HIS A 46 -9.88 -36.89 46.38
CA HIS A 46 -10.53 -35.80 45.62
C HIS A 46 -9.94 -34.42 45.93
N ASN A 47 -9.48 -34.17 47.15
CA ASN A 47 -8.86 -32.89 47.50
C ASN A 47 -7.43 -32.80 46.95
N ARG A 48 -6.68 -33.90 46.95
CA ARG A 48 -5.34 -33.96 46.31
C ARG A 48 -5.46 -33.69 44.81
N PHE A 49 -6.41 -34.38 44.16
CA PHE A 49 -6.70 -34.18 42.74
C PHE A 49 -7.13 -32.74 42.47
N GLY A 50 -8.16 -32.25 43.18
CA GLY A 50 -8.68 -30.91 42.96
C GLY A 50 -7.65 -29.80 43.22
N PHE A 51 -6.75 -29.98 44.20
CA PHE A 51 -5.63 -29.07 44.43
C PHE A 51 -4.64 -29.07 43.26
N ALA A 52 -4.23 -30.25 42.77
CA ALA A 52 -3.39 -30.39 41.58
C ALA A 52 -4.02 -29.73 40.34
N LEU A 53 -5.32 -29.95 40.14
CA LEU A 53 -6.08 -29.38 39.03
C LEU A 53 -6.15 -27.85 39.11
N GLN A 54 -6.41 -27.27 40.31
CA GLN A 54 -6.37 -25.82 40.49
C GLN A 54 -4.98 -25.24 40.24
N LEU A 55 -3.92 -25.88 40.75
CA LEU A 55 -2.54 -25.44 40.50
C LEU A 55 -2.25 -25.40 39.00
N CYS A 56 -2.62 -26.45 38.28
CA CYS A 56 -2.42 -26.53 36.83
C CYS A 56 -3.22 -25.46 36.08
N ALA A 57 -4.50 -25.25 36.42
CA ALA A 57 -5.33 -24.20 35.83
C ALA A 57 -4.76 -22.78 36.07
N LEU A 58 -4.12 -22.54 37.23
CA LEU A 58 -3.41 -21.30 37.54
C LEU A 58 -2.08 -21.15 36.80
N ARG A 59 -1.38 -22.26 36.49
CA ARG A 59 -0.18 -22.23 35.62
C ARG A 59 -0.58 -21.90 34.19
N TYR A 60 -1.58 -22.61 33.69
CA TYR A 60 -2.12 -22.41 32.36
C TYR A 60 -3.57 -22.94 32.32
N PRO A 61 -4.55 -22.17 31.82
CA PRO A 61 -4.43 -20.90 31.14
C PRO A 61 -4.28 -19.69 32.07
N GLY A 62 -4.11 -19.85 33.38
CA GLY A 62 -3.88 -18.74 34.31
C GLY A 62 -5.13 -18.23 35.03
N ARG A 63 -6.22 -19.01 35.03
CA ARG A 63 -7.52 -18.59 35.58
C ARG A 63 -8.01 -19.54 36.67
N LEU A 64 -9.07 -19.12 37.35
CA LEU A 64 -9.86 -19.99 38.21
C LEU A 64 -10.75 -20.91 37.36
N LEU A 65 -10.95 -22.13 37.86
CA LEU A 65 -11.96 -23.05 37.35
C LEU A 65 -13.33 -22.61 37.84
N THR A 66 -14.32 -22.64 36.95
CA THR A 66 -15.70 -22.29 37.32
C THR A 66 -16.34 -23.43 38.12
N PRO A 67 -17.25 -23.11 39.07
CA PRO A 67 -18.01 -24.15 39.76
C PRO A 67 -18.80 -24.99 38.75
N GLY A 68 -18.60 -26.32 38.76
CA GLY A 68 -19.27 -27.24 37.84
C GLY A 68 -18.67 -27.29 36.44
N GLU A 69 -17.50 -26.70 36.20
CA GLU A 69 -16.79 -26.80 34.93
C GLU A 69 -16.51 -28.27 34.56
N VAL A 70 -16.82 -28.64 33.32
CA VAL A 70 -16.51 -29.97 32.79
C VAL A 70 -15.03 -30.03 32.43
N ILE A 71 -14.26 -30.82 33.16
CA ILE A 71 -12.83 -30.98 32.93
C ILE A 71 -12.59 -32.02 31.83
N PRO A 72 -11.80 -31.70 30.79
CA PRO A 72 -11.51 -32.65 29.71
C PRO A 72 -10.86 -33.94 30.22
N LEU A 73 -11.27 -35.08 29.65
CA LEU A 73 -10.77 -36.40 30.04
C LEU A 73 -9.25 -36.56 29.85
N ALA A 74 -8.68 -35.88 28.86
CA ALA A 74 -7.23 -35.86 28.64
C ALA A 74 -6.50 -35.25 29.85
N VAL A 75 -6.99 -34.12 30.36
CA VAL A 75 -6.43 -33.42 31.52
C VAL A 75 -6.58 -34.25 32.78
N THR A 76 -7.76 -34.84 33.02
CA THR A 76 -7.97 -35.66 34.23
C THR A 76 -7.10 -36.91 34.22
N ARG A 77 -6.96 -37.60 33.08
CA ARG A 77 -6.03 -38.74 32.96
C ARG A 77 -4.58 -38.34 33.20
N PHE A 78 -4.15 -37.24 32.59
CA PHE A 78 -2.78 -36.74 32.71
C PHE A 78 -2.41 -36.39 34.16
N LEU A 79 -3.28 -35.68 34.87
CA LEU A 79 -3.05 -35.32 36.27
C LEU A 79 -3.15 -36.53 37.21
N ALA A 80 -4.16 -37.38 37.00
CA ALA A 80 -4.37 -38.57 37.83
C ALA A 80 -3.13 -39.49 37.85
N ALA A 81 -2.49 -39.69 36.69
CA ALA A 81 -1.27 -40.46 36.57
C ALA A 81 -0.12 -39.89 37.42
N GLN A 82 0.05 -38.56 37.46
CA GLN A 82 1.12 -37.91 38.22
C GLN A 82 0.91 -37.97 39.75
N VAL A 83 -0.34 -37.88 40.20
CA VAL A 83 -0.66 -37.93 41.65
C VAL A 83 -0.94 -39.35 42.17
N GLY A 84 -0.91 -40.36 41.31
CA GLY A 84 -1.18 -41.76 41.66
C GLY A 84 -2.65 -42.05 41.97
N LEU A 85 -3.57 -41.40 41.26
CA LEU A 85 -5.03 -41.52 41.43
C LEU A 85 -5.70 -41.99 40.13
N LYS A 86 -7.00 -42.26 40.17
CA LYS A 86 -7.85 -42.52 39.00
C LYS A 86 -8.59 -41.23 38.59
N PRO A 87 -8.95 -41.06 37.31
CA PRO A 87 -9.75 -39.90 36.86
C PRO A 87 -11.03 -39.68 37.67
N ASP A 88 -11.69 -40.77 38.08
CA ASP A 88 -12.92 -40.74 38.86
C ASP A 88 -12.71 -40.24 40.30
N ASP A 89 -11.49 -40.24 40.82
CA ASP A 89 -11.19 -39.74 42.16
C ASP A 89 -11.37 -38.21 42.28
N LEU A 90 -11.51 -37.49 41.17
CA LEU A 90 -11.91 -36.08 41.16
C LEU A 90 -13.39 -35.91 41.56
N ALA A 91 -14.22 -36.95 41.43
CA ALA A 91 -15.63 -36.89 41.80
C ALA A 91 -15.79 -36.55 43.30
N GLY A 92 -16.69 -35.61 43.59
CA GLY A 92 -16.89 -35.09 44.95
C GLY A 92 -15.86 -34.05 45.39
N TYR A 93 -14.92 -33.63 44.52
CA TYR A 93 -14.09 -32.46 44.80
C TYR A 93 -14.94 -31.19 44.91
N ALA A 94 -14.70 -30.40 45.95
CA ALA A 94 -15.32 -29.10 46.19
C ALA A 94 -16.87 -29.12 46.14
N THR A 95 -17.51 -30.20 46.61
CA THR A 95 -18.95 -30.20 46.92
C THR A 95 -19.32 -29.12 47.94
N ARG A 96 -18.39 -28.80 48.85
CA ARG A 96 -18.42 -27.60 49.71
C ARG A 96 -17.55 -26.51 49.08
N GLU A 97 -18.10 -25.32 48.94
CA GLU A 97 -17.40 -24.18 48.35
C GLU A 97 -16.17 -23.75 49.18
N GLU A 98 -16.24 -23.90 50.50
CA GLU A 98 -15.16 -23.63 51.47
C GLU A 98 -13.82 -24.28 51.06
N THR A 99 -13.83 -25.56 50.68
CA THR A 99 -12.62 -26.30 50.32
C THR A 99 -11.96 -25.73 49.06
N ARG A 100 -12.75 -25.21 48.11
CA ARG A 100 -12.22 -24.56 46.91
C ARG A 100 -11.51 -23.24 47.27
N HIS A 101 -12.09 -22.48 48.19
CA HIS A 101 -11.55 -21.22 48.68
C HIS A 101 -10.27 -21.42 49.51
N GLU A 102 -10.25 -22.40 50.41
CA GLU A 102 -9.06 -22.76 51.20
C GLU A 102 -7.89 -23.18 50.30
N HIS A 103 -8.16 -24.02 49.29
CA HIS A 103 -7.15 -24.42 48.32
C HIS A 103 -6.61 -23.22 47.54
N LEU A 104 -7.50 -22.34 47.06
CA LEU A 104 -7.09 -21.11 46.38
C LEU A 104 -6.24 -20.20 47.27
N ALA A 105 -6.61 -20.02 48.53
CA ALA A 105 -5.84 -19.23 49.49
C ALA A 105 -4.43 -19.80 49.66
N THR A 106 -4.33 -21.12 49.82
CA THR A 106 -3.05 -21.81 49.97
C THR A 106 -2.19 -21.70 48.69
N LEU A 107 -2.80 -21.87 47.51
CA LEU A 107 -2.10 -21.73 46.23
C LEU A 107 -1.54 -20.31 46.03
N ARG A 108 -2.32 -19.30 46.42
CA ARG A 108 -1.88 -17.90 46.33
C ARG A 108 -0.71 -17.60 47.26
N GLU A 109 -0.74 -18.11 48.48
CA GLU A 109 0.33 -17.92 49.46
C GLU A 109 1.62 -18.64 49.04
N GLN A 110 1.54 -19.92 48.67
CA GLN A 110 2.73 -20.73 48.38
C GLN A 110 3.36 -20.44 47.02
N TYR A 111 2.55 -20.19 45.99
CA TYR A 111 3.05 -19.98 44.61
C TYR A 111 3.07 -18.49 44.20
N GLY A 112 2.63 -17.60 45.10
CA GLY A 112 2.66 -16.16 44.88
C GLY A 112 1.62 -15.63 43.89
N TYR A 113 0.54 -16.38 43.64
CA TYR A 113 -0.55 -15.91 42.78
C TYR A 113 -1.34 -14.78 43.43
N ARG A 114 -1.69 -13.77 42.63
CA ARG A 114 -2.41 -12.56 43.06
C ARG A 114 -3.73 -12.44 42.34
N MET A 115 -4.78 -12.04 43.06
CA MET A 115 -6.05 -11.69 42.42
C MET A 115 -5.89 -10.42 41.56
N PHE A 116 -6.65 -10.32 40.49
CA PHE A 116 -6.76 -9.08 39.72
C PHE A 116 -7.54 -8.01 40.50
N SER A 117 -6.87 -7.34 41.45
CA SER A 117 -7.44 -6.29 42.27
C SER A 117 -6.38 -5.26 42.74
N GLY A 118 -6.84 -4.14 43.31
CA GLY A 118 -5.98 -3.17 43.98
C GLY A 118 -4.90 -2.54 43.08
N ARG A 119 -3.66 -2.47 43.59
CA ARG A 119 -2.51 -1.88 42.86
C ARG A 119 -2.13 -2.70 41.63
N GLY A 120 -2.02 -4.02 41.74
CA GLY A 120 -1.62 -4.87 40.61
C GLY A 120 -2.58 -4.77 39.42
N ALA A 121 -3.89 -4.69 39.67
CA ALA A 121 -4.86 -4.43 38.61
C ALA A 121 -4.71 -3.04 37.96
N ARG A 122 -4.30 -2.00 38.72
CA ARG A 122 -4.02 -0.67 38.16
C ARG A 122 -2.76 -0.68 37.30
N ASP A 123 -1.70 -1.33 37.75
CA ASP A 123 -0.45 -1.44 37.02
C ASP A 123 -0.66 -2.18 35.68
N LEU A 124 -1.41 -3.28 35.69
CA LEU A 124 -1.77 -4.02 34.48
C LEU A 124 -2.67 -3.21 33.52
N LYS A 125 -3.57 -2.37 34.05
CA LYS A 125 -4.36 -1.46 33.22
C LYS A 125 -3.50 -0.39 32.55
N GLY A 126 -2.59 0.24 33.30
CA GLY A 126 -1.65 1.21 32.74
C GLY A 126 -0.79 0.59 31.64
N TRP A 127 -0.24 -0.60 31.91
CA TRP A 127 0.49 -1.37 30.89
C TRP A 127 -0.36 -1.69 29.66
N LEU A 128 -1.63 -2.08 29.86
CA LEU A 128 -2.54 -2.41 28.76
C LEU A 128 -2.80 -1.20 27.86
N GLU A 129 -2.95 -0.03 28.46
CA GLU A 129 -3.12 1.22 27.73
C GLU A 129 -1.90 1.54 26.86
N ASP A 130 -0.67 1.38 27.38
CA ASP A 130 0.56 1.65 26.62
C ASP A 130 0.70 0.71 25.41
N VAL A 131 0.39 -0.58 25.60
CA VAL A 131 0.50 -1.58 24.53
C VAL A 131 -0.60 -1.43 23.48
N ALA A 132 -1.79 -0.92 23.85
CA ALA A 132 -2.94 -0.78 22.97
C ALA A 132 -2.70 0.13 21.75
N GLU A 133 -1.79 1.11 21.84
CA GLU A 133 -1.43 1.94 20.67
C GLU A 133 -0.81 1.11 19.54
N THR A 134 -0.05 0.06 19.88
CA THR A 134 0.66 -0.80 18.92
C THR A 134 -0.08 -2.08 18.55
N ALA A 135 -1.18 -2.38 19.25
CA ALA A 135 -1.95 -3.59 19.04
C ALA A 135 -2.62 -3.60 17.66
N ARG A 136 -2.46 -4.71 16.93
CA ARG A 136 -2.98 -4.84 15.56
C ARG A 136 -4.42 -5.33 15.50
N SER A 137 -4.89 -5.96 16.58
CA SER A 137 -6.26 -6.47 16.70
C SER A 137 -6.65 -6.61 18.17
N ASN A 138 -7.95 -6.78 18.42
CA ASN A 138 -8.46 -7.03 19.76
C ASN A 138 -7.94 -8.37 20.34
N ASP A 139 -7.77 -9.38 19.48
CA ASP A 139 -7.23 -10.69 19.86
C ASP A 139 -5.75 -10.61 20.22
N ASP A 140 -4.96 -9.88 19.44
CA ASP A 140 -3.55 -9.58 19.74
C ASP A 140 -3.41 -8.90 21.11
N LEU A 141 -4.24 -7.87 21.39
CA LEU A 141 -4.23 -7.18 22.68
C LEU A 141 -4.64 -8.11 23.84
N ALA A 142 -5.68 -8.93 23.65
CA ALA A 142 -6.14 -9.87 24.67
C ALA A 142 -5.10 -10.96 24.98
N ARG A 143 -4.43 -11.51 23.96
CA ARG A 143 -3.32 -12.47 24.14
C ARG A 143 -2.20 -11.86 24.97
N ARG A 144 -1.73 -10.67 24.60
CA ARG A 144 -0.69 -9.95 25.33
C ARG A 144 -1.09 -9.67 26.77
N PHE A 145 -2.35 -9.27 27.01
CA PHE A 145 -2.85 -9.06 28.36
C PHE A 145 -2.87 -10.34 29.21
N VAL A 146 -3.29 -11.45 28.62
CA VAL A 146 -3.29 -12.76 29.27
C VAL A 146 -1.86 -13.21 29.60
N GLU A 147 -0.93 -13.08 28.65
CA GLU A 147 0.48 -13.37 28.84
C GLU A 147 1.10 -12.50 29.94
N GLN A 148 0.79 -11.19 29.94
CA GLN A 148 1.28 -10.28 30.97
C GLN A 148 0.76 -10.67 32.36
N CYS A 149 -0.53 -10.98 32.48
CA CYS A 149 -1.11 -11.49 33.73
C CYS A 149 -0.38 -12.75 34.22
N ARG A 150 -0.11 -13.71 33.33
CA ARG A 150 0.62 -14.94 33.67
C ARG A 150 2.06 -14.62 34.13
N SER A 151 2.76 -13.76 33.42
CA SER A 151 4.14 -13.37 33.76
C SER A 151 4.24 -12.69 35.12
N THR A 152 3.23 -11.93 35.52
CA THR A 152 3.14 -11.26 36.83
C THR A 152 2.42 -12.10 37.89
N ARG A 153 2.15 -13.38 37.61
CA ARG A 153 1.39 -14.31 38.47
C ARG A 153 0.04 -13.75 38.94
N THR A 154 -0.59 -12.93 38.10
CA THR A 154 -1.93 -12.40 38.33
C THR A 154 -2.96 -13.33 37.72
N ILE A 155 -3.87 -13.80 38.56
CA ILE A 155 -4.98 -14.66 38.16
C ILE A 155 -5.87 -13.89 37.21
N LEU A 156 -6.12 -14.46 36.02
CA LEU A 156 -6.92 -13.84 34.98
C LEU A 156 -8.30 -13.46 35.50
N PRO A 157 -8.76 -12.21 35.28
CA PRO A 157 -10.16 -11.89 35.50
C PRO A 157 -11.04 -12.60 34.45
N GLY A 158 -12.34 -12.65 34.70
CA GLY A 158 -13.29 -13.27 33.76
C GLY A 158 -13.20 -12.67 32.36
N VAL A 159 -13.51 -13.47 31.33
CA VAL A 159 -13.38 -13.09 29.92
C VAL A 159 -14.07 -11.76 29.59
N THR A 160 -15.24 -11.50 30.16
CA THR A 160 -16.00 -10.24 29.95
C THR A 160 -15.27 -9.02 30.50
N ILE A 161 -14.53 -9.18 31.60
CA ILE A 161 -13.68 -8.11 32.16
C ILE A 161 -12.50 -7.86 31.23
N ILE A 162 -11.86 -8.91 30.71
CA ILE A 162 -10.74 -8.78 29.77
C ILE A 162 -11.18 -8.09 28.48
N GLU A 163 -12.30 -8.51 27.89
CA GLU A 163 -12.87 -7.89 26.69
C GLU A 163 -13.17 -6.41 26.93
N ARG A 164 -13.74 -6.05 28.09
CA ARG A 164 -14.00 -4.66 28.46
C ARG A 164 -12.70 -3.85 28.61
N LEU A 165 -11.72 -4.38 29.35
CA LEU A 165 -10.45 -3.69 29.56
C LEU A 165 -9.71 -3.46 28.24
N CYS A 166 -9.71 -4.44 27.34
CA CYS A 166 -9.12 -4.30 26.01
C CYS A 166 -9.86 -3.23 25.18
N ALA A 167 -11.20 -3.24 25.20
CA ALA A 167 -12.00 -2.24 24.50
C ALA A 167 -11.75 -0.82 25.04
N ASP A 168 -11.74 -0.65 26.37
CA ASP A 168 -11.48 0.63 27.02
C ASP A 168 -10.07 1.14 26.70
N ALA A 169 -9.06 0.26 26.76
CA ALA A 169 -7.68 0.61 26.43
C ALA A 169 -7.51 1.01 24.96
N LEU A 170 -8.21 0.34 24.03
CA LEU A 170 -8.20 0.72 22.60
C LEU A 170 -8.85 2.09 22.38
N VAL A 171 -9.97 2.37 23.03
CA VAL A 171 -10.62 3.69 22.95
C VAL A 171 -9.70 4.78 23.54
N ALA A 172 -9.03 4.50 24.66
CA ALA A 172 -8.06 5.43 25.25
C ALA A 172 -6.86 5.67 24.32
N ALA A 173 -6.33 4.61 23.70
CA ALA A 173 -5.23 4.70 22.73
C ALA A 173 -5.62 5.51 21.50
N GLU A 174 -6.83 5.31 20.94
CA GLU A 174 -7.34 6.11 19.82
C GLU A 174 -7.42 7.59 20.19
N ARG A 175 -8.00 7.93 21.35
CA ARG A 175 -8.06 9.32 21.83
C ARG A 175 -6.68 9.94 22.03
N ARG A 176 -5.71 9.19 22.57
CA ARG A 176 -4.33 9.69 22.74
C ARG A 176 -3.65 9.96 21.40
N ILE A 177 -3.85 9.10 20.40
CA ILE A 177 -3.32 9.31 19.04
C ILE A 177 -3.95 10.55 18.41
N GLU A 178 -5.27 10.69 18.51
CA GLU A 178 -6.02 11.83 18.00
C GLU A 178 -5.54 13.14 18.64
N ALA A 179 -5.44 13.17 19.98
CA ALA A 179 -4.93 14.32 20.72
C ALA A 179 -3.46 14.63 20.41
N ARG A 180 -2.61 13.61 20.22
CA ARG A 180 -1.19 13.78 19.84
C ARG A 180 -1.06 14.44 18.47
N ILE A 181 -1.89 14.05 17.50
CA ILE A 181 -1.93 14.67 16.17
C ILE A 181 -2.46 16.10 16.27
N ALA A 182 -3.62 16.29 16.92
CA ALA A 182 -4.27 17.59 17.05
C ALA A 182 -3.40 18.61 17.81
N GLY A 183 -2.68 18.16 18.84
CA GLY A 183 -1.78 18.98 19.65
C GLY A 183 -0.52 19.46 18.93
N ARG A 184 -0.20 18.89 17.75
CA ARG A 184 0.90 19.36 16.88
C ARG A 184 0.45 20.35 15.81
N LEU A 185 -0.84 20.62 15.72
CA LEU A 185 -1.40 21.61 14.81
C LEU A 185 -1.48 22.94 15.55
N ASP A 186 -0.99 24.02 14.92
CA ASP A 186 -1.29 25.37 15.37
C ASP A 186 -2.75 25.74 15.03
N ASP A 187 -3.27 26.79 15.67
CA ASP A 187 -4.68 27.15 15.52
C ASP A 187 -5.01 27.59 14.08
N ALA A 188 -4.05 28.20 13.37
CA ALA A 188 -4.20 28.56 11.98
C ALA A 188 -4.41 27.32 11.08
N MET A 189 -3.62 26.27 11.29
CA MET A 189 -3.74 25.00 10.58
C MET A 189 -5.04 24.29 10.93
N LYS A 190 -5.45 24.28 12.21
CA LYS A 190 -6.75 23.72 12.61
C LYS A 190 -7.89 24.40 11.86
N SER A 191 -7.90 25.74 11.79
CA SER A 191 -8.91 26.48 11.04
C SER A 191 -8.88 26.16 9.54
N ARG A 192 -7.70 26.04 8.92
CA ARG A 192 -7.58 25.66 7.51
C ARG A 192 -8.09 24.25 7.22
N LEU A 193 -7.82 23.30 8.11
CA LEU A 193 -8.32 21.93 7.99
C LEU A 193 -9.85 21.89 8.14
N ASP A 194 -10.41 22.58 9.14
CA ASP A 194 -11.86 22.65 9.32
C ASP A 194 -12.56 23.34 8.13
N ALA A 195 -11.94 24.35 7.53
CA ALA A 195 -12.45 25.02 6.33
C ALA A 195 -12.61 24.07 5.13
N LEU A 196 -11.84 22.97 5.07
CA LEU A 196 -12.00 21.95 4.01
C LEU A 196 -13.39 21.31 4.02
N LEU A 197 -14.08 21.31 5.17
CA LEU A 197 -15.41 20.72 5.33
C LEU A 197 -16.55 21.67 4.97
N THR A 198 -16.29 22.96 4.82
CA THR A 198 -17.32 23.98 4.59
C THR A 198 -17.15 24.72 3.27
N GLU A 199 -15.92 24.95 2.82
CA GLU A 199 -15.64 25.64 1.57
C GLU A 199 -16.04 24.81 0.35
N ASP A 200 -16.77 25.42 -0.57
CA ASP A 200 -17.12 24.83 -1.87
C ASP A 200 -15.92 24.89 -2.83
N ALA A 201 -15.69 23.79 -3.55
CA ALA A 201 -14.62 23.68 -4.55
C ALA A 201 -15.12 23.94 -5.99
N GLY A 202 -16.32 24.48 -6.15
CA GLY A 202 -17.08 24.53 -7.39
C GLY A 202 -17.86 23.23 -7.61
N GLY A 203 -19.14 23.35 -8.00
CA GLY A 203 -19.98 22.19 -8.35
C GLY A 203 -20.65 21.48 -7.18
N SER A 204 -20.94 22.20 -6.09
CA SER A 204 -21.71 21.70 -4.92
C SER A 204 -21.01 20.62 -4.09
N VAL A 205 -19.68 20.58 -4.14
CA VAL A 205 -18.85 19.66 -3.35
C VAL A 205 -17.86 20.43 -2.49
N THR A 206 -17.67 19.97 -1.26
CA THR A 206 -16.70 20.57 -0.35
C THR A 206 -15.27 20.30 -0.81
N ARG A 207 -14.33 21.18 -0.40
CA ARG A 207 -12.89 21.01 -0.64
C ARG A 207 -12.39 19.62 -0.24
N PHE A 208 -12.85 19.10 0.90
CA PHE A 208 -12.49 17.76 1.36
C PHE A 208 -12.89 16.65 0.37
N VAL A 209 -14.14 16.68 -0.12
CA VAL A 209 -14.63 15.69 -1.10
C VAL A 209 -13.92 15.84 -2.45
N TRP A 210 -13.64 17.07 -2.87
CA TRP A 210 -12.88 17.36 -4.09
C TRP A 210 -11.45 16.80 -4.03
N LEU A 211 -10.76 16.92 -2.89
CA LEU A 211 -9.40 16.41 -2.68
C LEU A 211 -9.31 14.89 -2.66
N ARG A 212 -10.38 14.20 -2.26
CA ARG A 212 -10.48 12.73 -2.26
C ARG A 212 -10.48 12.11 -3.66
N GLN A 213 -10.65 12.91 -4.72
CA GLN A 213 -10.71 12.44 -6.10
C GLN A 213 -9.32 12.48 -6.75
N PHE A 214 -8.62 11.36 -6.75
CA PHE A 214 -7.25 11.24 -7.27
C PHE A 214 -7.07 10.07 -8.24
N GLU A 215 -8.12 9.69 -8.98
CA GLU A 215 -7.99 8.67 -10.02
C GLU A 215 -7.08 9.16 -11.16
N ALA A 216 -6.22 8.28 -11.67
CA ALA A 216 -5.36 8.63 -12.79
C ALA A 216 -6.19 8.96 -14.05
N GLY A 217 -5.86 10.08 -14.67
CA GLY A 217 -6.54 10.61 -15.85
C GLY A 217 -6.10 9.96 -17.16
N GLN A 218 -6.61 10.49 -18.28
CA GLN A 218 -6.27 10.01 -19.63
C GLN A 218 -5.72 11.12 -20.55
N ASN A 219 -5.78 12.37 -20.14
CA ASN A 219 -5.42 13.52 -20.96
C ASN A 219 -4.83 14.68 -20.13
N SER A 220 -4.34 15.72 -20.81
CA SER A 220 -3.72 16.89 -20.16
C SER A 220 -4.68 17.71 -19.29
N ALA A 221 -6.00 17.65 -19.54
CA ALA A 221 -6.98 18.35 -18.70
C ALA A 221 -7.16 17.63 -17.36
N ASP A 222 -7.29 16.30 -17.38
CA ASP A 222 -7.34 15.48 -16.16
C ASP A 222 -6.06 15.66 -15.32
N MET A 223 -4.90 15.65 -15.99
CA MET A 223 -3.61 15.93 -15.36
C MET A 223 -3.59 17.29 -14.64
N ASN A 224 -4.07 18.36 -15.30
CA ASN A 224 -4.11 19.68 -14.68
C ASN A 224 -5.06 19.72 -13.48
N ARG A 225 -6.19 19.02 -13.52
CA ARG A 225 -7.10 18.90 -12.36
C ARG A 225 -6.44 18.17 -11.18
N LEU A 226 -5.61 17.16 -11.44
CA LEU A 226 -4.82 16.49 -10.39
C LEU A 226 -3.75 17.42 -9.82
N LEU A 227 -3.07 18.19 -10.68
CA LEU A 227 -2.08 19.20 -10.27
C LEU A 227 -2.73 20.32 -9.42
N ASP A 228 -3.93 20.77 -9.76
CA ASP A 228 -4.68 21.76 -8.96
C ASP A 228 -4.88 21.27 -7.51
N ARG A 229 -5.20 19.99 -7.34
CA ARG A 229 -5.39 19.35 -6.03
C ARG A 229 -4.07 19.21 -5.29
N LEU A 230 -3.02 18.70 -5.95
CA LEU A 230 -1.71 18.54 -5.33
C LEU A 230 -1.16 19.88 -4.84
N GLU A 231 -1.20 20.92 -5.68
CA GLU A 231 -0.73 22.26 -5.33
C GLU A 231 -1.58 22.91 -4.24
N PHE A 232 -2.88 22.62 -4.19
CA PHE A 232 -3.72 23.04 -3.06
C PHE A 232 -3.23 22.41 -1.74
N LEU A 233 -3.00 21.09 -1.71
CA LEU A 233 -2.48 20.41 -0.52
C LEU A 233 -1.08 20.88 -0.12
N GLN A 234 -0.22 21.16 -1.10
CA GLN A 234 1.11 21.71 -0.85
C GLN A 234 1.05 23.11 -0.23
N ARG A 235 0.15 23.98 -0.74
CA ARG A 235 -0.07 25.32 -0.19
C ARG A 235 -0.68 25.31 1.20
N LEU A 236 -1.39 24.25 1.58
CA LEU A 236 -1.90 24.10 2.95
C LEU A 236 -0.74 24.13 3.96
N GLY A 237 0.42 23.59 3.59
CA GLY A 237 1.66 23.65 4.37
C GLY A 237 1.72 22.64 5.52
N LEU A 238 0.90 21.58 5.49
CA LEU A 238 0.92 20.55 6.52
C LEU A 238 2.16 19.66 6.37
N ASN A 239 2.90 19.49 7.47
CA ASN A 239 4.15 18.72 7.52
C ASN A 239 3.91 17.31 8.10
N GLU A 240 4.69 16.33 7.64
CA GLU A 240 4.65 14.93 8.09
C GLU A 240 5.05 14.77 9.57
N THR A 241 5.77 15.72 10.15
CA THR A 241 6.12 15.73 11.59
C THR A 241 4.89 15.67 12.50
N VAL A 242 3.72 16.10 12.01
CA VAL A 242 2.43 15.96 12.71
C VAL A 242 2.11 14.50 13.03
N LEU A 243 2.55 13.55 12.20
CA LEU A 243 2.32 12.11 12.38
C LEU A 243 3.46 11.37 13.10
N ALA A 244 4.50 12.08 13.57
CA ALA A 244 5.65 11.45 14.24
C ALA A 244 5.24 10.58 15.45
N GLY A 245 5.71 9.33 15.52
CA GLY A 245 5.35 8.42 16.61
C GLY A 245 3.88 7.96 16.60
N VAL A 246 3.16 8.12 15.48
CA VAL A 246 1.87 7.45 15.24
C VAL A 246 2.13 6.15 14.48
N PRO A 247 1.67 4.99 14.98
CA PRO A 247 1.88 3.72 14.28
C PRO A 247 1.25 3.70 12.87
N PRO A 248 1.91 3.12 11.84
CA PRO A 248 1.40 3.15 10.46
C PRO A 248 -0.01 2.55 10.27
N HIS A 249 -0.35 1.52 11.03
CA HIS A 249 -1.68 0.90 10.97
C HIS A 249 -2.79 1.84 11.48
N ARG A 250 -2.46 2.76 12.41
CA ARG A 250 -3.38 3.79 12.94
C ARG A 250 -3.56 4.92 11.94
N ILE A 251 -2.49 5.34 11.27
CA ILE A 251 -2.56 6.27 10.12
C ILE A 251 -3.50 5.68 9.05
N ALA A 252 -3.29 4.41 8.68
CA ALA A 252 -4.15 3.74 7.70
C ALA A 252 -5.62 3.64 8.16
N GLN A 253 -5.88 3.44 9.46
CA GLN A 253 -7.23 3.43 10.03
C GLN A 253 -7.90 4.81 9.92
N LEU A 254 -7.21 5.88 10.33
CA LEU A 254 -7.71 7.26 10.25
C LEU A 254 -7.97 7.69 8.79
N ARG A 255 -7.08 7.34 7.85
CA ARG A 255 -7.32 7.55 6.42
C ARG A 255 -8.59 6.87 5.94
N ARG A 256 -8.77 5.57 6.25
CA ARG A 256 -9.98 4.82 5.87
C ARG A 256 -11.25 5.43 6.45
N GLN A 257 -11.18 6.02 7.65
CA GLN A 257 -12.31 6.74 8.23
C GLN A 257 -12.65 7.99 7.39
N GLY A 258 -11.67 8.82 7.05
CA GLY A 258 -11.90 10.00 6.20
C GLY A 258 -12.35 9.66 4.78
N GLU A 259 -11.96 8.51 4.24
CA GLU A 259 -12.47 8.02 2.95
C GLU A 259 -13.93 7.58 3.01
N ARG A 260 -14.41 7.14 4.18
CA ARG A 260 -15.79 6.69 4.39
C ARG A 260 -16.74 7.84 4.71
N TYR A 261 -16.30 8.80 5.51
CA TYR A 261 -17.15 9.91 5.95
C TYR A 261 -17.35 10.97 4.84
N PHE A 262 -18.52 11.59 4.84
CA PHE A 262 -18.76 12.84 4.11
C PHE A 262 -18.48 14.05 4.99
N ALA A 263 -18.45 15.25 4.40
CA ALA A 263 -18.17 16.47 5.13
C ALA A 263 -19.21 16.79 6.22
N GLY A 264 -20.46 16.34 6.04
CA GLY A 264 -21.49 16.39 7.10
C GLY A 264 -21.07 15.57 8.32
N ASP A 265 -20.84 14.27 8.12
CA ASP A 265 -20.48 13.33 9.20
C ASP A 265 -19.21 13.78 9.94
N LEU A 266 -18.20 14.29 9.22
CA LEU A 266 -16.96 14.76 9.84
C LEU A 266 -17.18 15.98 10.74
N ARG A 267 -18.14 16.87 10.41
CA ARG A 267 -18.45 18.04 11.25
C ARG A 267 -19.08 17.63 12.58
N ASP A 268 -19.79 16.50 12.62
CA ASP A 268 -20.42 15.98 13.83
C ASP A 268 -19.43 15.26 14.77
N ILE A 269 -18.20 14.99 14.31
CA ILE A 269 -17.15 14.35 15.11
C ILE A 269 -16.45 15.37 16.02
N SER A 270 -16.07 14.92 17.22
CA SER A 270 -15.28 15.70 18.20
C SER A 270 -13.99 16.27 17.60
N GLY A 271 -13.62 17.49 18.02
CA GLY A 271 -12.51 18.28 17.45
C GLY A 271 -11.22 17.52 17.18
N ASP A 272 -10.58 16.93 18.19
CA ASP A 272 -9.28 16.26 18.03
C ASP A 272 -9.34 15.11 17.02
N ARG A 273 -10.39 14.29 17.12
CA ARG A 273 -10.61 13.19 16.18
C ARG A 273 -10.82 13.67 14.76
N ARG A 274 -11.66 14.70 14.58
CA ARG A 274 -11.91 15.31 13.27
C ARG A 274 -10.62 15.85 12.67
N LEU A 275 -9.85 16.63 13.45
CA LEU A 275 -8.57 17.19 13.03
C LEU A 275 -7.54 16.10 12.69
N ALA A 276 -7.47 15.02 13.49
CA ALA A 276 -6.58 13.90 13.23
C ALA A 276 -6.92 13.19 11.91
N ILE A 277 -8.21 12.93 11.64
CA ILE A 277 -8.66 12.35 10.38
C ILE A 277 -8.30 13.27 9.21
N LEU A 278 -8.59 14.58 9.32
CA LEU A 278 -8.30 15.56 8.27
C LEU A 278 -6.80 15.66 7.98
N ALA A 279 -5.97 15.78 9.01
CA ALA A 279 -4.52 15.88 8.88
C ALA A 279 -3.92 14.63 8.22
N VAL A 280 -4.34 13.43 8.65
CA VAL A 280 -3.93 12.18 8.02
C VAL A 280 -4.38 12.12 6.56
N CYS A 281 -5.63 12.46 6.25
CA CYS A 281 -6.14 12.43 4.87
C CYS A 281 -5.37 13.39 3.97
N VAL A 282 -5.09 14.62 4.40
CA VAL A 282 -4.33 15.59 3.62
C VAL A 282 -2.94 15.05 3.26
N LEU A 283 -2.20 14.51 4.22
CA LEU A 283 -0.84 13.99 3.99
C LEU A 283 -0.85 12.74 3.09
N GLU A 284 -1.78 11.83 3.35
CA GLU A 284 -1.92 10.59 2.58
C GLU A 284 -2.39 10.86 1.15
N TRP A 285 -3.33 11.78 0.96
CA TRP A 285 -3.85 12.16 -0.36
C TRP A 285 -2.84 12.96 -1.17
N ARG A 286 -1.97 13.75 -0.53
CA ARG A 286 -0.83 14.39 -1.21
C ARG A 286 0.06 13.36 -1.90
N SER A 287 0.37 12.27 -1.19
CA SER A 287 1.17 11.16 -1.72
C SER A 287 0.40 10.42 -2.84
N ALA A 288 -0.88 10.11 -2.62
CA ALA A 288 -1.71 9.42 -3.62
C ALA A 288 -1.94 10.26 -4.90
N LEU A 289 -2.09 11.58 -4.78
CA LEU A 289 -2.19 12.49 -5.92
C LEU A 289 -0.90 12.53 -6.74
N ALA A 290 0.26 12.54 -6.06
CA ALA A 290 1.55 12.47 -6.75
C ALA A 290 1.68 11.17 -7.56
N ASP A 291 1.25 10.04 -7.00
CA ASP A 291 1.22 8.74 -7.70
C ASP A 291 0.29 8.76 -8.91
N ALA A 292 -0.92 9.33 -8.75
CA ALA A 292 -1.90 9.45 -9.82
C ALA A 292 -1.41 10.37 -10.95
N ILE A 293 -0.66 11.41 -10.63
CA ILE A 293 -0.03 12.32 -11.60
C ILE A 293 1.01 11.54 -12.43
N VAL A 294 1.92 10.79 -11.80
CA VAL A 294 2.91 9.96 -12.52
C VAL A 294 2.23 8.92 -13.40
N GLU A 295 1.18 8.25 -12.91
CA GLU A 295 0.40 7.31 -13.71
C GLU A 295 -0.35 7.99 -14.87
N THR A 296 -0.87 9.20 -14.67
CA THR A 296 -1.51 9.97 -15.74
C THR A 296 -0.49 10.36 -16.80
N HIS A 297 0.72 10.73 -16.41
CA HIS A 297 1.83 10.99 -17.33
C HIS A 297 2.17 9.75 -18.15
N ASP A 298 2.30 8.59 -17.49
CA ASP A 298 2.53 7.30 -18.13
C ASP A 298 1.49 6.97 -19.22
N ARG A 299 0.21 7.17 -18.90
CA ARG A 299 -0.91 6.95 -19.84
C ARG A 299 -0.88 7.91 -21.02
N ILE A 300 -0.57 9.19 -20.78
CA ILE A 300 -0.48 10.19 -21.85
C ILE A 300 0.66 9.85 -22.81
N VAL A 301 1.86 9.53 -22.30
CA VAL A 301 3.00 9.13 -23.13
C VAL A 301 2.68 7.85 -23.92
N GLY A 302 2.11 6.84 -23.26
CA GLY A 302 1.70 5.60 -23.92
C GLY A 302 0.63 5.81 -25.01
N LYS A 303 -0.28 6.78 -24.83
CA LYS A 303 -1.24 7.18 -25.87
C LYS A 303 -0.54 7.89 -27.04
N THR A 304 0.39 8.80 -26.77
CA THR A 304 1.18 9.47 -27.81
C THR A 304 2.00 8.49 -28.64
N TRP A 305 2.62 7.48 -28.01
CA TRP A 305 3.32 6.43 -28.74
C TRP A 305 2.39 5.62 -29.65
N ARG A 306 1.22 5.21 -29.15
CA ARG A 306 0.24 4.46 -29.95
C ARG A 306 -0.29 5.26 -31.12
N GLU A 307 -0.57 6.55 -30.93
CA GLU A 307 -0.98 7.46 -32.02
C GLU A 307 0.12 7.60 -33.08
N ALA A 308 1.38 7.72 -32.66
CA ALA A 308 2.54 7.79 -33.57
C ALA A 308 2.74 6.49 -34.35
N LYS A 309 2.67 5.34 -33.66
CA LYS A 309 2.75 4.02 -34.28
C LYS A 309 1.61 3.79 -35.27
N SER A 310 0.36 4.09 -34.89
CA SER A 310 -0.80 3.92 -35.78
C SER A 310 -0.68 4.75 -37.05
N ARG A 311 -0.08 5.95 -37.00
CA ARG A 311 0.19 6.77 -38.19
C ARG A 311 1.27 6.13 -39.07
N CYS A 312 2.35 5.66 -38.46
CA CYS A 312 3.42 4.96 -39.16
C CYS A 312 2.88 3.69 -39.87
N ASP A 313 2.09 2.90 -39.15
CA ASP A 313 1.46 1.68 -39.67
C ASP A 313 0.51 2.03 -40.84
N ALA A 314 -0.31 3.08 -40.70
CA ALA A 314 -1.19 3.53 -41.79
C ALA A 314 -0.41 3.98 -43.04
N CYS A 315 0.65 4.78 -42.87
CA CYS A 315 1.51 5.18 -43.98
C CYS A 315 2.21 3.97 -44.64
N ALA A 316 2.61 2.98 -43.85
CA ALA A 316 3.19 1.75 -44.37
C ALA A 316 2.17 0.90 -45.15
N GLU A 317 0.92 0.80 -44.67
CA GLU A 317 -0.16 0.14 -45.42
C GLU A 317 -0.46 0.85 -46.75
N ASP A 318 -0.58 2.18 -46.75
CA ASP A 318 -0.79 2.96 -47.98
C ASP A 318 0.39 2.77 -48.95
N ALA A 319 1.63 2.73 -48.43
CA ALA A 319 2.83 2.49 -49.22
C ALA A 319 2.87 1.08 -49.83
N LYS A 320 2.25 0.06 -49.21
CA LYS A 320 2.20 -1.30 -49.80
C LYS A 320 1.39 -1.35 -51.10
N ALA A 321 0.30 -0.60 -51.19
CA ALA A 321 -0.50 -0.51 -52.41
C ALA A 321 0.34 0.12 -53.54
N ALA A 322 0.96 1.26 -53.27
CA ALA A 322 1.85 1.94 -54.20
C ALA A 322 3.10 1.09 -54.56
N LEU A 323 3.63 0.31 -53.62
CA LEU A 323 4.74 -0.61 -53.85
C LEU A 323 4.35 -1.73 -54.80
N LYS A 324 3.17 -2.30 -54.64
CA LYS A 324 2.66 -3.35 -55.55
C LYS A 324 2.58 -2.83 -56.98
N ASP A 325 2.01 -1.64 -57.18
CA ASP A 325 1.89 -1.03 -58.51
C ASP A 325 3.28 -0.72 -59.09
N THR A 326 4.19 -0.17 -58.28
CA THR A 326 5.57 0.13 -58.69
C THR A 326 6.34 -1.14 -59.08
N LEU A 327 6.22 -2.22 -58.30
CA LEU A 327 6.84 -3.52 -58.61
C LEU A 327 6.25 -4.13 -59.90
N GLN A 328 4.95 -3.99 -60.13
CA GLN A 328 4.32 -4.46 -61.37
C GLN A 328 4.80 -3.66 -62.59
N SER A 329 4.99 -2.34 -62.46
CA SER A 329 5.59 -1.51 -63.50
C SER A 329 7.06 -1.90 -63.78
N PHE A 330 7.86 -2.19 -62.74
CA PHE A 330 9.23 -2.70 -62.93
C PHE A 330 9.25 -4.08 -63.59
N ALA A 331 8.35 -4.99 -63.21
CA ALA A 331 8.24 -6.31 -63.83
C ALA A 331 7.86 -6.19 -65.32
N SER A 332 6.92 -5.31 -65.65
CA SER A 332 6.49 -5.08 -67.04
C SER A 332 7.62 -4.50 -67.89
N LEU A 333 8.36 -3.52 -67.35
CA LEU A 333 9.54 -2.98 -68.01
C LEU A 333 10.65 -4.03 -68.17
N GLY A 334 10.88 -4.84 -67.13
CA GLY A 334 11.84 -5.95 -67.15
C GLY A 334 11.50 -6.99 -68.22
N SER A 335 10.23 -7.38 -68.32
CA SER A 335 9.77 -8.31 -69.37
C SER A 335 9.96 -7.73 -70.77
N ALA A 336 9.59 -6.46 -71.00
CA ALA A 336 9.78 -5.82 -72.30
C ALA A 336 11.26 -5.74 -72.71
N LEU A 337 12.16 -5.52 -71.75
CA LEU A 337 13.60 -5.54 -71.98
C LEU A 337 14.14 -6.94 -72.26
N LEU A 338 13.65 -7.96 -71.55
CA LEU A 338 14.03 -9.36 -71.76
C LEU A 338 13.55 -9.87 -73.12
N GLU A 339 12.29 -9.61 -73.49
CA GLU A 339 11.74 -9.95 -74.81
C GLU A 339 12.54 -9.28 -75.94
N ALA A 340 12.81 -7.97 -75.82
CA ALA A 340 13.63 -7.27 -76.81
C ALA A 340 15.06 -7.80 -76.88
N HIS A 341 15.64 -8.27 -75.76
CA HIS A 341 16.95 -8.90 -75.74
C HIS A 341 16.95 -10.27 -76.43
N GLU A 342 15.94 -11.09 -76.16
CA GLU A 342 15.76 -12.41 -76.77
C GLU A 342 15.54 -12.31 -78.29
N ASP A 343 14.74 -11.34 -78.72
CA ASP A 343 14.43 -11.07 -80.14
C ASP A 343 15.53 -10.28 -80.88
N ARG A 344 16.63 -9.91 -80.19
CA ARG A 344 17.71 -9.03 -80.69
C ARG A 344 17.18 -7.68 -81.23
N ALA A 345 16.07 -7.21 -80.69
CA ALA A 345 15.48 -5.92 -80.99
C ALA A 345 16.20 -4.78 -80.23
N SER A 346 15.89 -3.53 -80.61
CA SER A 346 16.46 -2.36 -79.93
C SER A 346 15.92 -2.22 -78.51
N LEU A 347 16.79 -2.33 -77.51
CA LEU A 347 16.45 -2.06 -76.11
C LEU A 347 15.96 -0.62 -75.91
N GLU A 348 16.43 0.31 -76.74
CA GLU A 348 16.01 1.71 -76.67
C GLU A 348 14.56 1.91 -77.13
N GLU A 349 14.13 1.17 -78.15
CA GLU A 349 12.72 1.13 -78.58
C GLU A 349 11.84 0.42 -77.55
N ALA A 350 12.35 -0.64 -76.90
CA ALA A 350 11.64 -1.34 -75.84
C ALA A 350 11.39 -0.45 -74.60
N VAL A 351 12.40 0.33 -74.18
CA VAL A 351 12.22 1.34 -73.12
C VAL A 351 11.23 2.43 -73.57
N GLY A 352 11.31 2.87 -74.84
CA GLY A 352 10.37 3.82 -75.42
C GLY A 352 8.91 3.35 -75.36
N ASN A 353 8.67 2.10 -75.75
CA ASN A 353 7.35 1.46 -75.75
C ASN A 353 6.82 1.18 -74.33
N ALA A 354 7.71 1.02 -73.35
CA ALA A 354 7.37 0.84 -71.94
C ALA A 354 7.23 2.18 -71.15
N GLY A 355 7.09 3.32 -71.85
CA GLY A 355 6.86 4.64 -71.24
C GLY A 355 8.09 5.55 -71.16
N GLY A 356 9.23 5.13 -71.69
CA GLY A 356 10.44 5.95 -71.87
C GLY A 356 11.30 6.14 -70.61
N TRP A 357 12.49 6.71 -70.81
CA TRP A 357 13.48 6.95 -69.75
C TRP A 357 12.99 7.85 -68.60
N LEU A 358 12.07 8.79 -68.90
CA LEU A 358 11.45 9.64 -67.88
C LEU A 358 10.54 8.84 -66.93
N SER A 359 9.80 7.86 -67.46
CA SER A 359 8.96 6.95 -66.65
C SER A 359 9.83 6.08 -65.75
N LEU A 360 10.93 5.52 -66.26
CA LEU A 360 11.90 4.76 -65.45
C LEU A 360 12.50 5.61 -64.32
N LYS A 361 12.91 6.86 -64.61
CA LYS A 361 13.40 7.79 -63.58
C LYS A 361 12.34 8.05 -62.50
N GLY A 362 11.08 8.17 -62.91
CA GLY A 362 9.93 8.28 -62.00
C GLY A 362 9.77 7.03 -61.12
N LEU A 363 9.78 5.84 -61.72
CA LEU A 363 9.66 4.55 -60.99
C LEU A 363 10.79 4.35 -59.97
N VAL A 364 12.04 4.71 -60.32
CA VAL A 364 13.18 4.64 -59.40
C VAL A 364 13.02 5.62 -58.24
N ALA A 365 12.58 6.86 -58.52
CA ALA A 365 12.31 7.85 -57.47
C ALA A 365 11.16 7.41 -56.55
N THR A 366 10.07 6.87 -57.10
CA THR A 366 8.94 6.32 -56.34
C THR A 366 9.37 5.13 -55.50
N ALA A 367 10.14 4.18 -56.04
CA ALA A 367 10.65 3.05 -55.28
C ALA A 367 11.57 3.48 -54.13
N ALA A 368 12.44 4.48 -54.34
CA ALA A 368 13.27 5.04 -53.27
C ALA A 368 12.39 5.67 -52.16
N GLN A 369 11.41 6.50 -52.54
CA GLN A 369 10.48 7.12 -51.60
C GLN A 369 9.64 6.09 -50.80
N LEU A 370 9.16 5.04 -51.46
CA LEU A 370 8.41 3.95 -50.82
C LEU A 370 9.28 3.14 -49.87
N THR A 371 10.54 2.89 -50.24
CA THR A 371 11.52 2.21 -49.37
C THR A 371 11.76 3.03 -48.10
N ASP A 372 11.93 4.35 -48.22
CA ASP A 372 12.07 5.25 -47.08
C ASP A 372 10.81 5.30 -46.20
N THR A 373 9.63 5.25 -46.82
CA THR A 373 8.34 5.27 -46.11
C THR A 373 8.11 3.99 -45.31
N LEU A 374 8.46 2.82 -45.88
CA LEU A 374 8.38 1.53 -45.21
C LEU A 374 9.44 1.35 -44.12
N ALA A 375 10.57 2.05 -44.21
CA ALA A 375 11.62 2.10 -43.20
C ALA A 375 11.37 3.16 -42.10
N ALA A 376 10.29 3.92 -42.19
CA ALA A 376 9.97 4.99 -41.23
C ALA A 376 9.76 4.43 -39.82
N ASP A 377 10.31 5.12 -38.81
CA ASP A 377 10.14 4.78 -37.40
C ASP A 377 9.00 5.62 -36.79
N PRO A 378 8.13 5.05 -35.93
CA PRO A 378 7.16 5.81 -35.16
C PRO A 378 7.72 7.04 -34.43
N LEU A 379 9.01 7.04 -34.07
CA LEU A 379 9.70 8.20 -33.50
C LEU A 379 9.66 9.46 -34.38
N ALA A 380 9.47 9.33 -35.70
CA ALA A 380 9.26 10.49 -36.56
C ALA A 380 7.97 11.26 -36.24
N HIS A 381 6.97 10.60 -35.64
CA HIS A 381 5.64 11.17 -35.39
C HIS A 381 5.37 11.54 -33.92
N VAL A 382 6.24 11.15 -32.97
CA VAL A 382 6.02 11.45 -31.54
C VAL A 382 6.07 12.95 -31.22
N GLY A 383 6.73 13.75 -32.06
CA GLY A 383 6.77 15.22 -31.96
C GLY A 383 5.38 15.86 -31.94
N HIS A 384 4.37 15.24 -32.54
CA HIS A 384 2.98 15.72 -32.52
C HIS A 384 2.39 15.76 -31.09
N GLY A 385 2.97 15.00 -30.15
CA GLY A 385 2.60 15.04 -28.74
C GLY A 385 3.08 16.29 -28.00
N TYR A 386 3.98 17.10 -28.56
CA TYR A 386 4.62 18.22 -27.87
C TYR A 386 3.63 19.17 -27.20
N HIS A 387 2.63 19.67 -27.93
CA HIS A 387 1.65 20.62 -27.37
C HIS A 387 0.80 19.99 -26.25
N ARG A 388 0.57 18.67 -26.29
CA ARG A 388 -0.14 17.94 -25.24
C ARG A 388 0.68 17.93 -23.94
N PHE A 389 1.98 17.66 -24.06
CA PHE A 389 2.91 17.69 -22.93
C PHE A 389 3.10 19.08 -22.36
N ARG A 390 3.28 20.09 -23.23
CA ARG A 390 3.54 21.48 -22.80
C ARG A 390 2.42 22.05 -21.92
N ARG A 391 1.19 21.57 -22.05
CA ARG A 391 0.03 21.95 -21.22
C ARG A 391 0.15 21.56 -19.74
N TYR A 392 1.02 20.62 -19.37
CA TYR A 392 1.10 20.15 -17.98
C TYR A 392 2.52 19.87 -17.50
N ALA A 393 3.43 19.45 -18.39
CA ALA A 393 4.75 18.94 -18.00
C ALA A 393 5.57 19.94 -17.17
N PRO A 394 5.66 21.24 -17.54
CA PRO A 394 6.42 22.18 -16.72
C PRO A 394 5.83 22.39 -15.33
N ARG A 395 4.51 22.25 -15.19
CA ARG A 395 3.80 22.36 -13.91
C ARG A 395 4.01 21.10 -13.06
N MET A 396 3.85 19.93 -13.67
CA MET A 396 4.12 18.63 -13.04
C MET A 396 5.54 18.54 -12.47
N LEU A 397 6.55 18.93 -13.25
CA LEU A 397 7.96 18.84 -12.86
C LEU A 397 8.34 19.83 -11.75
N ARG A 398 7.57 20.92 -11.56
CA ARG A 398 7.75 21.85 -10.43
C ARG A 398 7.00 21.41 -9.18
N ALA A 399 5.83 20.80 -9.35
CA ALA A 399 5.00 20.36 -8.24
C ALA A 399 5.51 19.05 -7.60
N LEU A 400 6.10 18.15 -8.37
CA LEU A 400 6.60 16.87 -7.86
C LEU A 400 8.01 16.99 -7.28
N ASP A 401 8.23 16.40 -6.11
CA ASP A 401 9.54 16.24 -5.48
C ASP A 401 10.22 14.97 -6.03
N ILE A 402 10.82 15.13 -7.21
CA ILE A 402 11.43 14.05 -7.99
C ILE A 402 12.89 13.87 -7.58
N GLN A 403 13.24 12.64 -7.19
CA GLN A 403 14.58 12.19 -6.85
C GLN A 403 15.07 11.19 -7.92
N ALA A 404 16.38 11.09 -8.12
CA ALA A 404 16.97 10.25 -9.15
C ALA A 404 18.20 9.51 -8.64
N ALA A 405 18.40 8.30 -9.16
CA ALA A 405 19.62 7.53 -8.97
C ALA A 405 20.77 8.19 -9.77
N PRO A 406 22.05 7.89 -9.46
CA PRO A 406 23.19 8.46 -10.18
C PRO A 406 23.12 8.29 -11.71
N VAL A 407 22.54 7.17 -12.18
CA VAL A 407 22.36 6.88 -13.62
C VAL A 407 21.36 7.81 -14.32
N ALA A 408 20.43 8.41 -13.58
CA ALA A 408 19.36 9.26 -14.09
C ALA A 408 19.52 10.76 -13.75
N GLU A 409 20.64 11.16 -13.12
CA GLU A 409 20.91 12.57 -12.79
C GLU A 409 20.87 13.50 -14.00
N LEU A 410 21.45 13.06 -15.14
CA LEU A 410 21.42 13.82 -16.38
C LEU A 410 20.00 13.98 -16.95
N LEU A 411 19.14 12.99 -16.74
CA LEU A 411 17.73 13.06 -17.12
C LEU A 411 16.97 14.02 -16.20
N LEU A 412 17.24 13.99 -14.89
CA LEU A 412 16.65 14.94 -13.93
C LEU A 412 17.12 16.38 -14.20
N ALA A 413 18.37 16.59 -14.59
CA ALA A 413 18.86 17.89 -15.04
C ALA A 413 18.12 18.36 -16.30
N ALA A 414 17.93 17.47 -17.27
CA ALA A 414 17.15 17.79 -18.48
C ALA A 414 15.68 18.13 -18.15
N SER A 415 15.04 17.44 -17.19
CA SER A 415 13.67 17.75 -16.79
C SER A 415 13.55 19.12 -16.11
N LYS A 416 14.58 19.60 -15.41
CA LYS A 416 14.60 20.98 -14.85
C LYS A 416 14.55 22.06 -15.95
N ILE A 417 15.17 21.81 -17.09
CA ILE A 417 15.05 22.70 -18.27
C ILE A 417 13.61 22.71 -18.79
N VAL A 418 12.98 21.53 -18.91
CA VAL A 418 11.55 21.42 -19.33
C VAL A 418 10.63 22.13 -18.34
N ALA A 419 10.93 22.05 -17.04
CA ALA A 419 10.23 22.73 -15.96
C ALA A 419 10.32 24.27 -16.04
N GLY A 420 11.32 24.80 -16.77
CA GLY A 420 11.65 26.22 -16.81
C GLY A 420 12.34 26.71 -15.55
N THR A 421 12.90 25.81 -14.74
CA THR A 421 13.65 26.17 -13.52
C THR A 421 15.13 26.42 -13.79
N ASP A 422 15.67 25.92 -14.91
CA ASP A 422 17.02 26.22 -15.40
C ASP A 422 16.95 26.68 -16.87
N VAL A 423 17.14 27.99 -17.09
CA VAL A 423 17.02 28.64 -18.40
C VAL A 423 18.39 28.77 -19.09
N THR A 424 19.47 28.55 -18.33
CA THR A 424 20.87 28.74 -18.78
C THR A 424 21.55 27.44 -19.20
N ALA A 425 21.01 26.28 -18.82
CA ALA A 425 21.57 25.00 -19.18
C ALA A 425 21.37 24.65 -20.66
N THR A 426 22.45 24.18 -21.29
CA THR A 426 22.41 23.67 -22.66
C THR A 426 21.56 22.39 -22.71
N ARG A 427 20.72 22.26 -23.76
CA ARG A 427 19.91 21.05 -24.03
C ARG A 427 20.80 19.86 -24.39
N SER A 428 21.42 19.25 -23.38
CA SER A 428 22.29 18.08 -23.53
C SER A 428 21.48 16.85 -23.95
N MET A 429 22.07 16.02 -24.81
CA MET A 429 21.55 14.69 -25.18
C MET A 429 22.19 13.56 -24.36
N ALA A 430 23.03 13.88 -23.37
CA ALA A 430 23.81 12.90 -22.60
C ALA A 430 22.95 11.99 -21.71
N PHE A 431 21.68 12.33 -21.47
CA PHE A 431 20.72 11.45 -20.79
C PHE A 431 20.27 10.26 -21.65
N LEU A 432 20.51 10.30 -22.97
CA LEU A 432 20.20 9.20 -23.87
C LEU A 432 21.26 8.10 -23.75
N ARG A 433 20.82 6.83 -23.67
CA ARG A 433 21.72 5.68 -23.75
C ARG A 433 22.47 5.68 -25.10
N ARG A 434 23.73 5.20 -25.09
CA ARG A 434 24.54 5.05 -26.31
C ARG A 434 23.79 4.18 -27.33
N GLY A 435 23.69 4.64 -28.58
CA GLY A 435 22.98 3.94 -29.64
C GLY A 435 21.45 4.12 -29.61
N SER A 436 20.93 5.02 -28.78
CA SER A 436 19.50 5.34 -28.76
C SER A 436 19.04 5.86 -30.13
N LYS A 437 17.94 5.29 -30.65
CA LYS A 437 17.33 5.76 -31.90
C LYS A 437 16.98 7.25 -31.87
N TRP A 438 16.67 7.80 -30.69
CA TRP A 438 16.40 9.23 -30.49
C TRP A 438 17.54 10.13 -30.94
N GLN A 439 18.81 9.67 -30.85
CA GLN A 439 19.97 10.46 -31.30
C GLN A 439 19.90 10.78 -32.80
N ARG A 440 19.35 9.88 -33.62
CA ARG A 440 19.18 10.07 -35.06
C ARG A 440 18.14 11.15 -35.38
N TYR A 441 17.10 11.27 -34.57
CA TYR A 441 16.00 12.22 -34.79
C TYR A 441 16.26 13.60 -34.18
N LEU A 442 17.09 13.69 -33.14
CA LEU A 442 17.41 14.96 -32.47
C LEU A 442 18.54 15.75 -33.15
N GLY A 443 19.33 15.11 -34.03
CA GLY A 443 20.46 15.72 -34.73
C GLY A 443 20.12 16.44 -36.05
N GLY A 444 18.85 16.49 -36.46
CA GLY A 444 18.43 17.16 -37.70
C GLY A 444 18.24 18.68 -37.53
N GLU A 445 18.56 19.46 -38.57
CA GLU A 445 18.27 20.90 -38.62
C GLU A 445 16.75 21.12 -38.67
N GLY A 446 16.15 21.61 -37.57
CA GLY A 446 14.71 21.83 -37.46
C GLY A 446 14.23 22.06 -36.00
N ASP A 447 12.95 21.74 -35.74
CA ASP A 447 12.22 21.83 -34.46
C ASP A 447 12.78 20.90 -33.34
N GLY A 448 14.09 20.66 -33.32
CA GLY A 448 14.80 19.75 -32.43
C GLY A 448 14.61 20.10 -30.95
N GLY A 449 14.31 21.36 -30.63
CA GLY A 449 13.95 21.77 -29.29
C GLY A 449 12.66 21.13 -28.77
N ARG A 450 11.62 21.05 -29.60
CA ARG A 450 10.33 20.44 -29.20
C ARG A 450 10.46 18.92 -29.10
N LEU A 451 11.17 18.30 -30.03
CA LEU A 451 11.42 16.86 -29.99
C LEU A 451 12.29 16.47 -28.79
N TRP A 452 13.25 17.31 -28.40
CA TRP A 452 14.05 17.12 -27.20
C TRP A 452 13.18 17.11 -25.93
N GLU A 453 12.24 18.04 -25.77
CA GLU A 453 11.31 18.03 -24.62
C GLU A 453 10.44 16.76 -24.61
N VAL A 454 9.97 16.30 -25.78
CA VAL A 454 9.25 15.03 -25.91
C VAL A 454 10.13 13.85 -25.49
N ALA A 455 11.39 13.81 -25.94
CA ALA A 455 12.33 12.75 -25.58
C ALA A 455 12.55 12.68 -24.07
N VAL A 456 12.78 13.82 -23.41
CA VAL A 456 12.94 13.90 -21.94
C VAL A 456 11.73 13.27 -21.23
N LEU A 457 10.51 13.59 -21.67
CA LEU A 457 9.29 13.08 -21.05
C LEU A 457 9.06 11.58 -21.30
N PHE A 458 9.43 11.07 -22.48
CA PHE A 458 9.43 9.62 -22.73
C PHE A 458 10.44 8.90 -21.84
N HIS A 459 11.64 9.44 -21.69
CA HIS A 459 12.67 8.85 -20.83
C HIS A 459 12.32 8.95 -19.35
N LEU A 460 11.66 10.03 -18.92
CA LEU A 460 11.19 10.19 -17.55
C LEU A 460 10.16 9.13 -17.18
N ARG A 461 9.23 8.80 -18.09
CA ARG A 461 8.32 7.66 -17.93
C ARG A 461 9.07 6.35 -17.71
N GLU A 462 10.05 6.03 -18.55
CA GLU A 462 10.81 4.78 -18.41
C GLU A 462 11.63 4.76 -17.11
N ALA A 463 12.16 5.90 -16.67
CA ALA A 463 12.88 6.03 -15.41
C ALA A 463 11.97 5.79 -14.19
N PHE A 464 10.74 6.33 -14.20
CA PHE A 464 9.74 6.02 -13.16
C PHE A 464 9.34 4.54 -13.16
N ARG A 465 9.24 3.90 -14.33
CA ARG A 465 8.88 2.47 -14.45
C ARG A 465 10.00 1.53 -13.97
N SER A 466 11.25 1.93 -14.16
CA SER A 466 12.43 1.16 -13.77
C SER A 466 12.88 1.41 -12.33
N GLY A 467 12.38 2.47 -11.69
CA GLY A 467 12.82 2.89 -10.35
C GLY A 467 14.10 3.72 -10.34
N ASP A 468 14.64 4.09 -11.52
CA ASP A 468 15.79 4.99 -11.64
C ASP A 468 15.45 6.42 -11.19
N VAL A 469 14.16 6.76 -11.20
CA VAL A 469 13.59 8.02 -10.71
C VAL A 469 12.38 7.69 -9.82
N TRP A 470 12.28 8.36 -8.67
CA TRP A 470 11.22 8.16 -7.67
C TRP A 470 10.77 9.50 -7.08
N LEU A 471 9.72 9.47 -6.27
CA LEU A 471 9.16 10.60 -5.54
C LEU A 471 9.47 10.44 -4.05
N ALA A 472 10.02 11.47 -3.41
CA ALA A 472 10.48 11.36 -2.02
C ALA A 472 9.39 10.94 -1.01
N HIS A 473 8.11 11.23 -1.31
CA HIS A 473 6.98 11.01 -0.41
C HIS A 473 5.84 10.27 -1.13
N SER A 474 6.14 9.11 -1.72
CA SER A 474 5.20 8.28 -2.50
C SER A 474 5.12 6.84 -1.96
N ARG A 475 3.99 6.16 -2.24
CA ARG A 475 3.82 4.73 -1.91
C ARG A 475 4.16 3.81 -3.07
N ARG A 476 3.88 4.23 -4.30
CA ARG A 476 4.03 3.40 -5.50
C ARG A 476 5.33 3.67 -6.25
N TYR A 477 5.79 4.92 -6.20
CA TYR A 477 7.00 5.41 -6.86
C TYR A 477 7.94 6.04 -5.83
N GLY A 478 7.96 5.53 -4.59
CA GLY A 478 8.77 6.05 -3.49
C GLY A 478 10.07 5.29 -3.27
#